data_AF-A0A3S4HMQ8-F1
#
_entry.id   AF-A0A3S4HMQ8-F1
#
_cell.length_a   1.000
_cell.length_b   1.000
_cell.length_c   1.000
_cell.angle_alpha   90.00
_cell.angle_beta   90.00
_cell.angle_gamma   90.00
#
_symmetry.space_group_name_H-M   'P 1'
#
loop_
_entity.id
_entity.type
_entity.pdbx_description
1 polymer ?
#
loop_
_entity_poly.entity_id
_entity_poly.type
_entity_poly.pdbx_seq_one_letter_code
_entity_poly.pdbx_strand_id
1 'polypeptide(L)'
;MSYLWGWFCELSAGRQLSGYGPQPLSYGDIGAWERLLARRPRGWEVMLLKQLDLDYLEVQAMDDGALLAEQMQDDEARSRAIMALLMGV
;
A
#
# COMPACT_ATOMS: atom_id res chain seq x y z
N MET A 1 -16.93 -3.23 -15.64
CA MET A 1 -16.25 -2.74 -14.41
C MET A 1 -14.75 -2.44 -14.59
N SER A 2 -14.14 -2.65 -15.78
CA SER A 2 -12.69 -2.42 -15.96
C SER A 2 -12.27 -0.94 -15.88
N TYR A 3 -13.16 0.01 -16.19
CA TYR A 3 -12.81 1.43 -16.15
C TYR A 3 -12.56 1.95 -14.73
N LEU A 4 -13.28 1.43 -13.71
CA LEU A 4 -13.08 1.82 -12.30
C LEU A 4 -11.73 1.36 -11.78
N TRP A 5 -11.26 0.19 -12.23
CA TRP A 5 -9.90 -0.26 -11.94
C TRP A 5 -8.86 0.67 -12.56
N GLY A 6 -9.04 1.06 -13.83
CA GLY A 6 -8.18 2.05 -14.47
C GLY A 6 -8.16 3.39 -13.72
N TRP A 7 -9.33 3.86 -13.28
CA TRP A 7 -9.46 5.08 -12.47
C TRP A 7 -8.72 4.97 -11.14
N PHE A 8 -8.84 3.84 -10.46
CA PHE A 8 -8.09 3.56 -9.25
C PHE A 8 -6.58 3.56 -9.48
N CYS A 9 -6.09 2.91 -10.55
CA CYS A 9 -4.66 2.89 -10.87
C CYS A 9 -4.10 4.30 -11.09
N GLU A 10 -4.83 5.15 -11.83
CA GLU A 10 -4.43 6.55 -12.05
C GLU A 10 -4.39 7.36 -10.75
N LEU A 11 -5.41 7.22 -9.90
CA LEU A 11 -5.44 7.87 -8.59
C LEU A 11 -4.30 7.39 -7.69
N SER A 12 -4.08 6.08 -7.64
CA SER A 12 -3.03 5.47 -6.81
C SER A 12 -1.63 5.87 -7.27
N ALA A 13 -1.43 6.10 -8.58
CA ALA A 13 -0.16 6.60 -9.11
C ALA A 13 0.17 8.04 -8.65
N GLY A 14 -0.84 8.84 -8.33
CA GLY A 14 -0.68 10.19 -7.78
C GLY A 14 -0.70 10.25 -6.25
N ARG A 15 -0.76 9.10 -5.57
CA ARG A 15 -0.92 9.01 -4.12
C ARG A 15 0.28 9.58 -3.37
N GLN A 16 0.01 10.29 -2.29
CA GLN A 16 1.05 10.75 -1.38
C GLN A 16 1.65 9.58 -0.57
N LEU A 17 2.96 9.65 -0.35
CA LEU A 17 3.69 8.75 0.52
C LEU A 17 4.10 9.50 1.79
N SER A 18 4.00 8.84 2.95
CA SER A 18 4.60 9.31 4.19
C SER A 18 5.75 8.38 4.62
N GLY A 19 6.45 8.72 5.70
CA GLY A 19 7.47 7.84 6.29
C GLY A 19 6.92 6.49 6.80
N TYR A 20 5.60 6.33 6.86
CA TYR A 20 4.90 5.10 7.26
C TYR A 20 4.14 4.46 6.10
N GLY A 21 4.49 4.79 4.87
CA GLY A 21 3.91 4.19 3.66
C GLY A 21 2.80 5.01 2.99
N PRO A 22 2.08 4.39 2.03
CA PRO A 22 1.10 5.05 1.20
C PRO A 22 -0.07 5.63 2.00
N GLN A 23 -0.45 6.87 1.71
CA GLN A 23 -1.60 7.50 2.37
C GLN A 23 -2.92 7.16 1.68
N PRO A 24 -4.04 7.04 2.42
CA PRO A 24 -5.36 6.87 1.81
C PRO A 24 -5.69 7.99 0.83
N LEU A 25 -6.36 7.66 -0.27
CA LEU A 25 -6.84 8.66 -1.22
C LEU A 25 -7.91 9.52 -0.55
N SER A 26 -7.67 10.83 -0.43
CA SER A 26 -8.65 11.75 0.13
C SER A 26 -9.74 12.08 -0.91
N TYR A 27 -10.89 12.58 -0.45
CA TYR A 27 -11.88 13.19 -1.36
C TYR A 27 -11.28 14.39 -2.13
N GLY A 28 -10.28 15.06 -1.55
CA GLY A 28 -9.54 16.14 -2.22
C GLY A 28 -8.75 15.62 -3.43
N ASP A 29 -8.09 14.48 -3.30
CA ASP A 29 -7.33 13.84 -4.39
C ASP A 29 -8.27 13.43 -5.52
N ILE A 30 -9.40 12.81 -5.17
CA ILE A 30 -10.43 12.41 -6.14
C ILE A 30 -11.01 13.64 -6.86
N GLY A 31 -11.31 14.71 -6.12
CA GLY A 31 -11.81 15.96 -6.71
C GLY A 31 -10.78 16.69 -7.57
N ALA A 32 -9.49 16.61 -7.24
CA ALA A 32 -8.41 17.15 -8.05
C ALA A 32 -8.26 16.36 -9.37
N TRP A 33 -8.26 15.02 -9.28
CA TRP A 33 -8.23 14.12 -10.43
C TRP A 33 -9.46 14.28 -11.33
N GLU A 34 -10.65 14.42 -10.75
CA GLU A 34 -11.90 14.68 -11.48
C GLU A 34 -11.76 15.92 -12.37
N ARG A 35 -11.30 17.03 -11.78
CA ARG A 35 -11.10 18.30 -12.49
C ARG A 35 -10.00 18.21 -13.54
N LEU A 36 -8.86 17.60 -13.21
CA LEU A 36 -7.70 17.52 -14.09
C LEU A 36 -7.98 16.70 -15.35
N LEU A 37 -8.72 15.60 -15.22
CA LEU A 37 -9.04 14.69 -16.31
C LEU A 37 -10.44 14.90 -16.90
N ALA A 38 -11.14 15.95 -16.47
CA ALA A 38 -12.52 16.25 -16.85
C ALA A 38 -13.48 15.06 -16.71
N ARG A 39 -13.27 14.24 -15.67
CA ARG A 39 -14.14 13.09 -15.35
C ARG A 39 -15.32 13.56 -14.50
N ARG A 40 -16.36 12.74 -14.40
CA ARG A 40 -17.53 13.00 -13.54
C ARG A 40 -18.01 11.70 -12.90
N PRO A 41 -17.26 11.16 -11.92
CA PRO A 41 -17.70 9.97 -11.21
C PRO A 41 -19.00 10.27 -10.46
N ARG A 42 -19.93 9.32 -10.48
CA ARG A 42 -21.13 9.33 -9.66
C ARG A 42 -20.73 9.07 -8.20
N GLY A 43 -21.58 9.47 -7.26
CA GLY A 43 -21.31 9.29 -5.83
C GLY A 43 -20.96 7.84 -5.44
N TRP A 44 -21.65 6.86 -6.01
CA TRP A 44 -21.35 5.44 -5.74
C TRP A 44 -20.00 4.99 -6.34
N GLU A 45 -19.54 5.59 -7.42
CA GLU A 45 -18.22 5.30 -8.01
C GLU A 45 -17.11 5.84 -7.13
N VAL A 46 -17.31 7.04 -6.56
CA VAL A 46 -16.39 7.60 -5.55
C VAL A 46 -16.34 6.69 -4.32
N MET A 47 -17.49 6.22 -3.84
CA MET A 47 -17.53 5.28 -2.72
C MET A 47 -16.82 3.96 -3.04
N LEU A 48 -16.99 3.41 -4.25
CA LEU A 48 -16.30 2.19 -4.66
C LEU A 48 -14.79 2.40 -4.78
N LEU A 49 -14.33 3.52 -5.35
CA LEU A 49 -12.91 3.87 -5.40
C LEU A 49 -12.32 3.98 -4.00
N LYS A 50 -13.06 4.53 -3.05
CA LYS A 50 -12.67 4.59 -1.63
C LYS A 50 -12.62 3.22 -0.97
N GLN A 51 -13.51 2.29 -1.33
CA GLN A 51 -13.43 0.93 -0.80
C GLN A 51 -12.22 0.18 -1.37
N LEU A 52 -12.02 0.24 -2.69
CA LEU A 52 -10.85 -0.35 -3.36
C LEU A 52 -9.53 0.17 -2.76
N ASP A 53 -9.50 1.45 -2.41
CA ASP A 53 -8.37 2.08 -1.74
C ASP A 53 -8.07 1.49 -0.35
N LEU A 54 -9.10 1.19 0.44
CA LEU A 54 -8.92 0.54 1.73
C LEU A 54 -8.42 -0.89 1.57
N ASP A 55 -9.03 -1.66 0.66
CA ASP A 55 -8.65 -3.05 0.40
C ASP A 55 -7.19 -3.14 -0.10
N TYR A 56 -6.77 -2.20 -0.96
CA TYR A 56 -5.38 -2.09 -1.41
C TYR A 56 -4.41 -1.84 -0.26
N LEU A 57 -4.74 -0.91 0.66
CA LEU A 57 -3.88 -0.59 1.79
C LEU A 57 -3.80 -1.73 2.80
N GLU A 58 -4.88 -2.48 2.99
CA GLU A 58 -4.89 -3.67 3.84
C GLU A 58 -3.94 -4.75 3.29
N VAL A 59 -4.03 -5.05 2.00
CA VAL A 59 -3.12 -6.00 1.34
C VAL A 59 -1.67 -5.53 1.42
N GLN A 60 -1.42 -4.24 1.16
CA GLN A 60 -0.07 -3.67 1.26
C GLN A 60 0.51 -3.80 2.67
N ALA A 61 -0.29 -3.52 3.70
CA ALA A 61 0.16 -3.64 5.09
C ALA A 61 0.47 -5.09 5.49
N MET A 62 -0.28 -6.06 4.95
CA MET A 62 0.00 -7.48 5.15
C MET A 62 1.32 -7.90 4.49
N ASP A 63 1.55 -7.46 3.25
CA ASP A 63 2.79 -7.77 2.53
C ASP A 63 4.02 -7.15 3.22
N ASP A 64 3.92 -5.88 3.65
CA ASP A 64 5.00 -5.22 4.40
C ASP A 64 5.28 -5.95 5.73
N GLY A 65 4.24 -6.39 6.45
CA GLY A 65 4.37 -7.17 7.67
C GLY A 65 5.03 -8.54 7.45
N ALA A 66 4.70 -9.22 6.35
CA ALA A 66 5.30 -10.50 5.98
C ALA A 66 6.80 -10.37 5.68
N LEU A 67 7.18 -9.35 4.90
CA LEU A 67 8.58 -9.05 4.58
C LEU A 67 9.40 -8.73 5.84
N LEU A 68 8.85 -7.96 6.77
CA LEU A 68 9.51 -7.65 8.05
C LEU A 68 9.70 -8.91 8.90
N ALA A 69 8.69 -9.78 8.96
CA ALA A 69 8.78 -11.03 9.70
C ALA A 69 9.86 -11.97 9.12
N GLU A 70 9.92 -12.09 7.79
CA GLU A 70 10.96 -12.86 7.09
C GLU A 70 12.36 -12.31 7.38
N GLN A 71 12.54 -10.98 7.29
CA GLN A 71 13.84 -10.35 7.55
C GLN A 71 14.27 -10.49 9.02
N MET A 72 13.34 -10.40 9.98
CA MET A 72 13.65 -10.65 11.38
C MET A 72 14.07 -12.10 11.64
N GLN A 73 13.43 -13.07 10.98
CA GLN A 73 13.81 -14.47 11.07
C GLN A 73 15.22 -14.70 10.52
N ASP A 74 15.55 -14.09 9.38
CA ASP A 74 16.87 -14.14 8.78
C ASP A 74 17.96 -13.53 9.68
N ASP A 75 17.70 -12.37 10.27
CA ASP A 75 18.63 -11.69 11.18
C ASP A 75 18.84 -12.47 12.48
N GLU A 76 17.78 -13.09 13.02
CA GLU A 76 17.90 -13.96 14.19
C GLU A 76 18.67 -15.24 13.86
N ALA A 77 18.43 -15.85 12.69
CA ALA A 77 19.17 -17.01 12.23
C ALA A 77 20.66 -16.68 12.04
N ARG A 78 20.98 -15.53 11.43
CA ARG A 78 22.36 -15.01 11.31
C ARG A 78 23.01 -14.79 12.67
N SER A 79 22.30 -14.16 13.61
CA SER A 79 22.80 -13.91 14.96
C SER A 79 23.08 -15.22 15.71
N ARG A 80 22.17 -16.20 15.61
CA ARG A 80 22.36 -17.54 16.19
C ARG A 80 23.57 -18.25 15.58
N ALA A 81 23.76 -18.20 14.27
CA ALA A 81 24.92 -18.80 13.59
C ALA A 81 26.23 -18.15 14.05
N ILE A 82 26.28 -16.83 14.15
CA ILE A 82 27.46 -16.09 14.65
C ILE A 82 27.75 -16.48 16.10
N MET A 83 26.73 -16.55 16.96
CA MET A 83 26.92 -16.96 18.36
C MET A 83 27.42 -18.41 18.47
N ALA A 84 26.90 -19.34 17.66
CA ALA A 84 27.40 -20.72 17.63
C ALA A 84 28.88 -20.80 17.23
N LEU A 85 29.29 -20.01 16.23
CA LEU A 85 30.70 -19.89 15.81
C LEU A 85 31.59 -19.29 16.90
N LEU A 86 31.12 -18.27 17.62
CA LEU A 86 31.87 -17.62 18.70
C LEU A 86 31.97 -18.48 19.97
N MET A 87 30.96 -19.32 20.22
CA MET A 87 30.89 -20.20 21.39
C MET A 87 31.59 -21.56 21.19
N GLY A 88 32.10 -21.84 19.99
CA GLY A 88 32.92 -23.02 19.70
C GLY A 88 32.20 -24.36 19.93
N VAL A 89 30.95 -24.48 19.44
CA VAL A 89 30.28 -25.79 19.28
C VAL A 89 30.60 -26.38 17.92
#